data_AF-K2GUC2-F1
#
_entry.id   AF-K2GUC2-F1
#
_cell.length_a   1.000
_cell.length_b   1.000
_cell.length_c   1.000
_cell.angle_alpha   90.00
_cell.angle_beta   90.00
_cell.angle_gamma   90.00
#
_symmetry.space_group_name_H-M   'P 1'
#
loop_
_entity.id
_entity.type
_entity.pdbx_description
1 polymer ?
#
loop_
_entity_poly.entity_id
_entity_poly.type
_entity_poly.pdbx_seq_one_letter_code
_entity_poly.pdbx_strand_id
1 'polypeptide(L)'
;MGDDISYYSGGAVVGMAGKGCVAIAADNRYGLKYQFASANFHKVFQVNKYCLFGGAGLFSDVQTMAEKVKYHANLYRLREGHDIGPEQLLNSTAHMLYKKRFQPYYMSPIIAGIDDNGNSYVCSYDYIGSPEISQVGCVGTGSNELMGMCDSFYKEGMEPEELVEAVGQCLLAAENRDAFSGWGVEVYLLTRDNLTIYNMKPRQD
;
A
#
# COMPACT_ATOMS: atom_id res chain seq x y z
N MET A 1 -0.07 -23.36 2.94
CA MET A 1 0.00 -21.94 2.58
C MET A 1 0.12 -21.04 3.82
N GLY A 2 -0.55 -21.31 4.95
CA GLY A 2 -0.47 -20.50 6.18
C GLY A 2 0.76 -20.66 7.11
N ASP A 3 1.86 -21.23 6.63
CA ASP A 3 3.11 -21.37 7.40
C ASP A 3 4.23 -20.43 6.94
N ASP A 4 3.98 -19.63 5.89
CA ASP A 4 4.86 -18.53 5.54
C ASP A 4 4.69 -17.38 6.54
N ILE A 5 5.80 -16.80 6.98
CA ILE A 5 5.86 -15.67 7.91
C ILE A 5 5.15 -14.43 7.35
N SER A 6 5.04 -14.28 6.03
CA SER A 6 4.29 -13.21 5.39
C SER A 6 2.78 -13.27 5.71
N TYR A 7 2.22 -14.45 5.99
CA TYR A 7 0.81 -14.63 6.37
C TYR A 7 0.59 -14.50 7.88
N TYR A 8 1.66 -14.35 8.67
CA TYR A 8 1.56 -14.38 10.14
C TYR A 8 0.69 -13.24 10.68
N SER A 9 0.91 -12.01 10.23
CA SER A 9 0.07 -10.87 10.63
C SER A 9 -1.13 -10.67 9.71
N GLY A 10 -1.03 -11.14 8.46
CA GLY A 10 -2.07 -11.04 7.45
C GLY A 10 -2.10 -9.66 6.79
N GLY A 11 -3.30 -9.26 6.38
CA GLY A 11 -3.57 -7.96 5.80
C GLY A 11 -3.48 -7.91 4.29
N ALA A 12 -4.24 -6.99 3.71
CA ALA A 12 -4.35 -6.75 2.29
C ALA A 12 -4.27 -5.25 2.02
N VAL A 13 -3.45 -4.88 1.02
CA VAL A 13 -3.27 -3.49 0.61
C VAL A 13 -3.32 -3.43 -0.91
N VAL A 14 -4.05 -2.46 -1.44
CA VAL A 14 -4.19 -2.20 -2.87
C VAL A 14 -3.90 -0.74 -3.16
N GLY A 15 -3.17 -0.47 -4.23
CA GLY A 15 -2.91 0.85 -4.76
C GLY A 15 -3.48 0.99 -6.17
N MET A 16 -4.09 2.13 -6.49
CA MET A 16 -4.58 2.46 -7.83
C MET A 16 -4.16 3.86 -8.22
N ALA A 17 -3.76 4.02 -9.49
CA ALA A 17 -3.48 5.31 -10.11
C ALA A 17 -4.72 5.83 -10.82
N GLY A 18 -5.04 7.10 -10.62
CA GLY A 18 -6.09 7.81 -11.34
C GLY A 18 -5.53 9.02 -12.08
N LYS A 19 -6.43 9.88 -12.53
CA LYS A 19 -6.06 11.10 -13.23
C LYS A 19 -5.66 12.18 -12.24
N GLY A 20 -4.35 12.44 -12.11
CA GLY A 20 -3.82 13.43 -11.16
C GLY A 20 -4.08 13.09 -9.70
N CYS A 21 -4.35 11.82 -9.40
CA CYS A 21 -4.62 11.29 -8.07
C CYS A 21 -4.12 9.85 -7.95
N VAL A 22 -3.80 9.42 -6.74
CA VAL A 22 -3.53 8.02 -6.41
C VAL A 22 -4.27 7.65 -5.15
N ALA A 23 -4.71 6.40 -5.04
CA ALA A 23 -5.34 5.88 -3.84
C ALA A 23 -4.62 4.63 -3.35
N ILE A 24 -4.42 4.52 -2.04
CA ILE A 24 -4.06 3.25 -1.38
C ILE A 24 -5.18 2.88 -0.42
N ALA A 25 -5.74 1.68 -0.54
CA ALA A 25 -6.65 1.13 0.43
C ALA A 25 -6.00 -0.01 1.21
N ALA A 26 -6.30 -0.09 2.51
CA ALA A 26 -5.83 -1.16 3.37
C ALA A 26 -6.91 -1.61 4.36
N ASP A 27 -6.82 -2.88 4.74
CA ASP A 27 -7.67 -3.45 5.77
C ASP A 27 -7.20 -3.04 7.17
N ASN A 28 -8.05 -3.18 8.19
CA ASN A 28 -7.74 -2.78 9.57
C ASN A 28 -7.34 -3.94 10.50
N ARG A 29 -7.39 -5.18 10.01
CA ARG A 29 -7.10 -6.37 10.82
C ARG A 29 -5.63 -6.41 11.24
N TYR A 30 -5.41 -6.74 12.50
CA TYR A 30 -4.15 -7.24 13.03
C TYR A 30 -4.35 -8.65 13.57
N GLY A 31 -3.75 -9.62 12.89
CA GLY A 31 -3.79 -11.01 13.28
C GLY A 31 -2.48 -11.53 13.86
N LEU A 32 -2.60 -12.65 14.57
CA LEU A 32 -1.51 -13.58 14.89
C LEU A 32 -1.94 -14.96 14.38
N LYS A 33 -1.66 -15.22 13.10
CA LYS A 33 -2.27 -16.27 12.30
C LYS A 33 -3.80 -16.19 12.38
N TYR A 34 -4.43 -17.23 12.94
CA TYR A 34 -5.88 -17.34 13.09
C TYR A 34 -6.43 -16.55 14.28
N GLN A 35 -5.58 -16.01 15.15
CA GLN A 35 -6.02 -15.19 16.27
C GLN A 35 -6.19 -13.74 15.84
N PHE A 36 -7.29 -13.13 16.26
CA PHE A 36 -7.51 -11.70 16.12
C PHE A 36 -6.86 -10.96 17.29
N ALA A 37 -6.05 -9.94 17.00
CA ALA A 37 -5.41 -9.10 18.01
C ALA A 37 -6.04 -7.70 18.07
N SER A 38 -6.32 -7.07 16.93
CA SER A 38 -6.91 -5.72 16.87
C SER A 38 -7.55 -5.44 15.50
N ALA A 39 -8.47 -4.48 15.46
CA ALA A 39 -9.15 -3.96 14.27
C ALA A 39 -8.79 -2.48 14.00
N ASN A 40 -7.63 -2.04 14.50
CA ASN A 40 -7.20 -0.65 14.38
C ASN A 40 -5.70 -0.59 14.07
N PHE A 41 -5.29 -1.21 12.97
CA PHE A 41 -3.91 -1.24 12.53
C PHE A 41 -3.75 -0.63 11.15
N HIS A 42 -3.26 0.60 11.11
CA HIS A 42 -2.99 1.34 9.88
C HIS A 42 -1.81 0.74 9.13
N LYS A 43 -2.01 0.46 7.84
CA LYS A 43 -0.97 -0.11 6.95
C LYS A 43 -0.47 0.88 5.91
N VAL A 44 -1.03 2.09 5.89
CA VAL A 44 -0.68 3.16 4.95
C VAL A 44 -0.13 4.36 5.71
N PHE A 45 0.95 4.92 5.19
CA PHE A 45 1.73 5.97 5.82
C PHE A 45 2.09 7.02 4.77
N GLN A 46 1.83 8.29 5.09
CA GLN A 46 2.30 9.39 4.25
C GLN A 46 3.80 9.58 4.41
N VAL A 47 4.54 9.48 3.29
CA VAL A 47 6.01 9.65 3.26
C VAL A 47 6.35 11.13 3.15
N ASN A 48 5.75 11.83 2.20
CA ASN A 48 5.87 13.27 1.97
C ASN A 48 4.60 13.81 1.29
N LYS A 49 4.66 15.03 0.74
CA LYS A 49 3.50 15.63 0.02
C LYS A 49 3.10 14.88 -1.26
N TYR A 50 4.00 14.11 -1.85
CA TYR A 50 3.82 13.47 -3.15
C TYR A 50 3.61 11.97 -3.08
N CYS A 51 3.97 11.33 -1.96
CA CYS A 51 4.10 9.88 -1.89
C CYS A 51 3.46 9.30 -0.63
N LEU A 52 2.76 8.18 -0.84
CA LEU A 52 2.25 7.26 0.16
C LEU A 52 3.05 5.95 0.12
N PHE A 53 3.20 5.35 1.30
CA PHE A 53 3.71 4.00 1.49
C PHE A 53 2.60 3.15 2.08
N GLY A 54 2.26 2.04 1.45
CA GLY A 54 1.43 0.97 1.99
C GLY A 54 2.26 -0.31 2.14
N GLY A 55 1.89 -1.20 3.06
CA GLY A 55 2.57 -2.49 3.15
C GLY A 55 1.76 -3.58 3.84
N ALA A 56 1.89 -4.81 3.36
CA ALA A 56 1.30 -6.00 3.95
C ALA A 56 2.35 -7.09 4.17
N GLY A 57 2.09 -8.02 5.09
CA GLY A 57 3.04 -9.06 5.48
C GLY A 57 3.28 -9.05 6.99
N LEU A 58 4.52 -9.28 7.43
CA LEU A 58 4.90 -9.18 8.84
C LEU A 58 4.84 -7.71 9.30
N PHE A 59 3.96 -7.39 10.26
CA PHE A 59 3.67 -6.00 10.60
C PHE A 59 4.83 -5.26 11.26
N SER A 60 5.71 -5.95 12.00
CA SER A 60 6.93 -5.34 12.53
C SER A 60 7.83 -4.80 11.41
N ASP A 61 7.89 -5.52 10.29
CA ASP A 61 8.70 -5.14 9.14
C ASP A 61 8.01 -4.02 8.35
N VAL A 62 6.67 -4.05 8.23
CA VAL A 62 5.88 -2.95 7.64
C VAL A 62 6.15 -1.63 8.36
N GLN A 63 6.05 -1.61 9.71
CA GLN A 63 6.32 -0.42 10.50
C GLN A 63 7.78 0.05 10.35
N THR A 64 8.72 -0.88 10.46
CA THR A 64 10.15 -0.57 10.29
C THR A 64 10.46 0.00 8.92
N MET A 65 9.87 -0.55 7.85
CA MET A 65 10.07 -0.06 6.50
C MET A 65 9.41 1.29 6.27
N ALA A 66 8.20 1.51 6.78
CA ALA A 66 7.53 2.82 6.72
C ALA A 66 8.42 3.92 7.35
N GLU A 67 8.98 3.65 8.54
CA GLU A 67 9.90 4.57 9.22
C GLU A 67 11.19 4.80 8.43
N LYS A 68 11.78 3.75 7.85
CA LYS A 68 13.00 3.86 7.04
C LYS A 68 12.80 4.66 5.76
N VAL A 69 11.71 4.41 5.05
CA VAL A 69 11.34 5.14 3.83
C VAL A 69 11.11 6.61 4.15
N LYS A 70 10.37 6.90 5.22
CA LYS A 70 10.13 8.28 5.71
C LYS A 70 11.43 8.96 6.16
N TYR A 71 12.29 8.26 6.88
CA TYR A 71 13.60 8.77 7.29
C TYR A 71 14.46 9.15 6.07
N HIS A 72 14.54 8.26 5.07
CA HIS A 72 15.30 8.51 3.85
C HIS A 72 14.73 9.71 3.06
N ALA A 73 13.41 9.80 2.92
CA ALA A 73 12.75 10.92 2.25
C ALA A 73 13.03 12.26 2.97
N ASN A 74 12.97 12.28 4.30
CA ASN A 74 13.28 13.47 5.09
C ASN A 74 14.76 13.86 4.98
N LEU A 75 15.66 12.89 5.01
CA LEU A 75 17.10 13.13 4.85
C LEU A 75 17.42 13.67 3.46
N TYR A 76 16.77 13.13 2.42
CA TYR A 76 16.88 13.64 1.06
C TYR A 76 16.43 15.10 1.00
N ARG A 77 15.26 15.43 1.56
CA ARG A 77 14.75 16.81 1.59
C ARG A 77 15.70 17.79 2.28
N LEU A 78 16.31 17.39 3.39
CA LEU A 78 17.27 18.23 4.12
C LEU A 78 18.57 18.45 3.33
N ARG A 79 18.96 17.51 2.46
CA ARG A 79 20.19 17.60 1.66
C ARG A 79 19.98 18.38 0.36
N GLU A 80 18.91 18.07 -0.36
CA GLU A 80 18.65 18.61 -1.70
C GLU A 80 17.77 19.87 -1.68
N GLY A 81 17.14 20.18 -0.54
CA GLY A 81 16.29 21.36 -0.39
C GLY A 81 14.87 21.23 -0.98
N HIS A 82 14.50 20.06 -1.50
CA HIS A 82 13.17 19.76 -2.01
C HIS A 82 12.74 18.31 -1.67
N ASP A 83 11.44 18.03 -1.68
CA ASP A 83 10.93 16.68 -1.44
C ASP A 83 11.39 15.69 -2.52
N ILE A 84 11.61 14.44 -2.11
CA ILE A 84 11.90 13.34 -3.05
C ILE A 84 10.67 13.04 -3.91
N GLY A 85 10.86 12.91 -5.22
CA GLY A 85 9.80 12.52 -6.15
C GLY A 85 9.45 11.04 -6.08
N PRO A 86 8.30 10.63 -6.64
CA PRO A 86 7.86 9.24 -6.62
C PRO A 86 8.88 8.30 -7.28
N GLU A 87 9.36 8.61 -8.49
CA GLU A 87 10.32 7.76 -9.20
C GLU A 87 11.63 7.52 -8.42
N GLN A 88 12.18 8.55 -7.78
CA GLN A 88 13.39 8.41 -6.97
C GLN A 88 13.12 7.62 -5.69
N LEU A 89 11.95 7.79 -5.08
CA LEU A 89 11.53 7.03 -3.91
C LEU A 89 11.33 5.55 -4.27
N LEU A 90 10.79 5.28 -5.45
CA LEU A 90 10.58 3.93 -5.96
C LEU A 90 11.91 3.17 -6.07
N ASN A 91 12.88 3.77 -6.74
CA ASN A 91 14.21 3.19 -6.92
C ASN A 91 14.96 3.05 -5.57
N SER A 92 14.81 4.04 -4.68
CA SER A 92 15.41 3.98 -3.34
C SER A 92 14.86 2.83 -2.51
N THR A 93 13.55 2.58 -2.60
CA THR A 93 12.85 1.51 -1.85
C THR A 93 13.30 0.13 -2.33
N ALA A 94 13.41 -0.10 -3.65
CA ALA A 94 13.97 -1.33 -4.22
C ALA A 94 15.36 -1.63 -3.63
N HIS A 95 16.24 -0.62 -3.59
CA HIS A 95 17.58 -0.77 -3.00
C HIS A 95 17.56 -1.04 -1.50
N MET A 96 16.63 -0.44 -0.73
CA MET A 96 16.51 -0.69 0.70
C MET A 96 16.12 -2.14 1.00
N LEU A 97 15.18 -2.69 0.24
CA LEU A 97 14.75 -4.08 0.33
C LEU A 97 15.89 -5.03 -0.06
N TYR A 98 16.54 -4.77 -1.20
CA TYR A 98 17.61 -5.64 -1.71
C TYR A 98 18.87 -5.65 -0.84
N LYS A 99 19.15 -4.56 -0.10
CA LYS A 99 20.24 -4.54 0.91
C LYS A 99 20.10 -5.64 1.97
N LYS A 100 18.88 -6.14 2.18
CA LYS A 100 18.56 -7.22 3.11
C LYS A 100 18.28 -8.55 2.40
N ARG A 101 18.78 -8.76 1.17
CA ARG A 101 18.51 -9.96 0.34
C ARG A 101 18.62 -11.33 1.02
N PHE A 102 19.55 -11.51 1.97
CA PHE A 102 19.76 -12.78 2.69
C PHE A 102 19.04 -12.86 4.05
N GLN A 103 18.43 -11.76 4.48
CA GLN A 103 17.56 -11.67 5.65
C GLN A 103 16.51 -10.59 5.38
N PRO A 104 15.55 -10.86 4.48
CA PRO A 104 14.67 -9.85 3.92
C PRO A 104 13.73 -9.28 4.98
N TYR A 105 13.10 -8.16 4.63
CA TYR A 105 11.89 -7.72 5.29
C TYR A 105 10.74 -8.59 4.77
N TYR A 106 10.04 -9.29 5.66
CA TYR A 106 8.95 -10.21 5.30
C TYR A 106 7.64 -9.47 5.05
N MET A 107 7.70 -8.43 4.22
CA MET A 107 6.59 -7.58 3.86
C MET A 107 6.71 -7.09 2.41
N SER A 108 5.57 -6.96 1.72
CA SER A 108 5.48 -6.44 0.36
C SER A 108 4.93 -5.00 0.41
N PRO A 109 5.69 -3.99 -0.07
CA PRO A 109 5.27 -2.61 -0.08
C PRO A 109 4.51 -2.25 -1.35
N ILE A 110 3.68 -1.22 -1.22
CA ILE A 110 3.19 -0.42 -2.33
C ILE A 110 3.65 1.01 -2.10
N ILE A 111 4.26 1.62 -3.10
CA ILE A 111 4.46 3.07 -3.15
C ILE A 111 3.47 3.62 -4.17
N ALA A 112 2.71 4.62 -3.76
CA ALA A 112 1.87 5.38 -4.66
C ALA A 112 2.23 6.86 -4.56
N GLY A 113 2.33 7.56 -5.68
CA GLY A 113 2.62 8.98 -5.65
C GLY A 113 2.32 9.72 -6.93
N ILE A 114 2.37 11.04 -6.84
CA ILE A 114 2.06 11.96 -7.95
C ILE A 114 3.27 12.88 -8.13
N ASP A 115 3.79 12.96 -9.36
CA ASP A 115 4.87 13.91 -9.66
C ASP A 115 4.35 15.34 -9.85
N ASP A 116 5.26 16.30 -10.00
CA ASP A 116 4.91 17.70 -10.25
C ASP A 116 4.16 17.88 -11.58
N ASN A 117 4.34 16.99 -12.56
CA ASN A 117 3.64 17.01 -13.84
C ASN A 117 2.22 16.44 -13.75
N GLY A 118 1.86 15.81 -12.64
CA GLY A 118 0.54 15.22 -12.39
C GLY A 118 0.43 13.77 -12.84
N ASN A 119 1.54 13.17 -13.24
CA ASN A 119 1.63 11.75 -13.53
C ASN A 119 1.53 10.99 -12.22
N SER A 120 0.67 9.98 -12.24
CA SER A 120 0.40 9.11 -11.10
C SER A 120 1.20 7.82 -11.24
N TYR A 121 1.82 7.39 -10.15
CA TYR A 121 2.69 6.23 -10.09
C TYR A 121 2.19 5.30 -9.01
N VAL A 122 2.06 4.01 -9.35
CA VAL A 122 1.87 2.94 -8.38
C VAL A 122 2.93 1.89 -8.64
N CYS A 123 3.54 1.39 -7.57
CA CYS A 123 4.51 0.32 -7.66
C CYS A 123 4.41 -0.61 -6.46
N SER A 124 4.22 -1.89 -6.73
CA SER A 124 4.35 -2.98 -5.78
C SER A 124 5.78 -3.53 -5.78
N TYR A 125 6.19 -4.12 -4.65
CA TYR A 125 7.43 -4.89 -4.60
C TYR A 125 7.23 -6.25 -3.94
N ASP A 126 8.06 -7.20 -4.34
CA ASP A 126 8.28 -8.41 -3.56
C ASP A 126 9.17 -8.13 -2.33
N TYR A 127 9.35 -9.15 -1.49
CA TYR A 127 10.16 -9.09 -0.26
C TYR A 127 11.66 -8.85 -0.49
N ILE A 128 12.15 -8.96 -1.74
CA ILE A 128 13.56 -8.76 -2.10
C ILE A 128 13.81 -7.48 -2.89
N GLY A 129 12.78 -6.70 -3.19
CA GLY A 129 12.88 -5.39 -3.81
C GLY A 129 12.76 -5.38 -5.34
N SER A 130 12.17 -6.40 -5.95
CA SER A 130 11.80 -6.35 -7.36
C SER A 130 10.62 -5.40 -7.56
N PRO A 131 10.78 -4.28 -8.28
CA PRO A 131 9.70 -3.34 -8.53
C PRO A 131 8.78 -3.84 -9.64
N GLU A 132 7.48 -3.71 -9.43
CA GLU A 132 6.46 -3.85 -10.46
C GLU A 132 5.74 -2.51 -10.60
N ILE A 133 6.02 -1.79 -11.68
CA ILE A 133 5.41 -0.48 -11.96
C ILE A 133 4.18 -0.72 -12.83
N SER A 134 3.02 -0.33 -12.32
CA SER A 134 1.72 -0.59 -12.94
C SER A 134 0.72 0.50 -12.54
N GLN A 135 -0.48 0.45 -13.09
CA GLN A 135 -1.57 1.32 -12.65
C GLN A 135 -2.28 0.80 -11.38
N VAL A 136 -2.12 -0.50 -11.09
CA VAL A 136 -2.71 -1.17 -9.93
C VAL A 136 -1.68 -2.08 -9.29
N GLY A 137 -1.46 -1.92 -8.00
CA GLY A 137 -0.60 -2.80 -7.19
C GLY A 137 -1.43 -3.49 -6.12
N CYS A 138 -1.25 -4.79 -5.92
CA CYS A 138 -1.93 -5.57 -4.88
C CYS A 138 -0.90 -6.34 -4.06
N VAL A 139 -0.93 -6.21 -2.73
CA VAL A 139 0.00 -6.90 -1.83
C VAL A 139 -0.72 -7.47 -0.60
N GLY A 140 -0.14 -8.50 0.00
CA GLY A 140 -0.68 -9.15 1.19
C GLY A 140 -1.43 -10.44 0.91
N THR A 141 -2.15 -10.93 1.91
CA THR A 141 -2.78 -12.25 1.89
C THR A 141 -3.94 -12.35 0.91
N GLY A 142 -4.71 -11.27 0.75
CA GLY A 142 -5.80 -11.15 -0.22
C GLY A 142 -5.39 -10.62 -1.60
N SER A 143 -4.09 -10.67 -1.94
CA SER A 143 -3.59 -10.08 -3.20
C SER A 143 -4.17 -10.73 -4.45
N ASN A 144 -4.42 -12.05 -4.45
CA ASN A 144 -5.01 -12.75 -5.60
C ASN A 144 -6.46 -12.33 -5.84
N GLU A 145 -7.22 -12.24 -4.76
CA GLU A 145 -8.62 -11.81 -4.76
C GLU A 145 -8.70 -10.35 -5.19
N LEU A 146 -7.81 -9.49 -4.67
CA LEU A 146 -7.70 -8.10 -5.06
C LEU A 146 -7.41 -7.96 -6.55
N MET A 147 -6.43 -8.69 -7.10
CA MET A 147 -6.10 -8.61 -8.53
C MET A 147 -7.33 -8.89 -9.42
N GLY A 148 -8.08 -9.97 -9.13
CA GLY A 148 -9.27 -10.30 -9.90
C GLY A 148 -10.40 -9.26 -9.79
N MET A 149 -10.56 -8.64 -8.62
CA MET A 149 -11.52 -7.54 -8.44
C MET A 149 -11.05 -6.28 -9.16
N CYS A 150 -9.77 -5.94 -9.06
CA CYS A 150 -9.19 -4.75 -9.69
C CYS A 150 -9.33 -4.82 -11.21
N ASP A 151 -9.11 -5.98 -11.84
CA ASP A 151 -9.30 -6.15 -13.29
C ASP A 151 -10.73 -5.83 -13.76
N SER A 152 -11.72 -6.01 -12.87
CA SER A 152 -13.13 -5.75 -13.19
C SER A 152 -13.54 -4.29 -12.95
N PHE A 153 -13.00 -3.68 -11.90
CA PHE A 153 -13.41 -2.35 -11.46
C PHE A 153 -12.54 -1.23 -12.04
N TYR A 154 -11.24 -1.45 -12.17
CA TYR A 154 -10.28 -0.44 -12.58
C TYR A 154 -10.49 0.01 -14.02
N LYS A 155 -10.38 1.32 -14.24
CA LYS A 155 -10.36 1.93 -15.56
C LYS A 155 -9.28 3.01 -15.58
N GLU A 156 -8.62 3.13 -16.72
CA GLU A 156 -7.60 4.16 -16.89
C GLU A 156 -8.21 5.57 -16.83
N GLY A 157 -7.55 6.47 -16.09
CA GLY A 157 -7.96 7.87 -16.01
C GLY A 157 -9.19 8.15 -15.15
N MET A 158 -9.52 7.27 -14.19
CA MET A 158 -10.55 7.52 -13.18
C MET A 158 -10.33 8.85 -12.45
N GLU A 159 -11.42 9.58 -12.24
CA GLU A 159 -11.44 10.78 -11.40
C GLU A 159 -11.37 10.39 -9.90
N PRO A 160 -10.97 11.30 -9.00
CA PRO A 160 -10.66 10.96 -7.60
C PRO A 160 -11.77 10.21 -6.84
N GLU A 161 -13.03 10.60 -7.01
CA GLU A 161 -14.16 9.96 -6.35
C GLU A 161 -14.44 8.55 -6.92
N GLU A 162 -14.32 8.38 -8.24
CA GLU A 162 -14.46 7.07 -8.90
C GLU A 162 -13.35 6.12 -8.45
N LEU A 163 -12.12 6.63 -8.30
CA LEU A 163 -10.98 5.87 -7.83
C LEU A 163 -11.18 5.38 -6.38
N VAL A 164 -11.69 6.22 -5.49
CA VAL A 164 -12.00 5.86 -4.10
C VAL A 164 -13.07 4.77 -4.03
N GLU A 165 -14.11 4.88 -4.85
CA GLU A 165 -15.15 3.86 -4.91
C GLU A 165 -14.60 2.54 -5.45
N ALA A 166 -13.86 2.57 -6.56
CA ALA A 166 -13.28 1.38 -7.17
C ALA A 166 -12.34 0.64 -6.22
N VAL A 167 -11.38 1.35 -5.61
CA VAL A 167 -10.39 0.74 -4.70
C VAL A 167 -11.05 0.20 -3.43
N GLY A 168 -12.04 0.93 -2.89
CA GLY A 168 -12.80 0.52 -1.72
C GLY A 168 -13.62 -0.75 -1.98
N GLN A 169 -14.36 -0.80 -3.11
CA GLN A 169 -15.13 -1.99 -3.48
C GLN A 169 -14.24 -3.20 -3.76
N CYS A 170 -13.07 -3.02 -4.37
CA CYS A 170 -12.11 -4.11 -4.59
C CYS A 170 -11.66 -4.73 -3.27
N LEU A 171 -11.27 -3.90 -2.30
CA LEU A 171 -10.81 -4.39 -1.00
C LEU A 171 -11.96 -5.02 -0.20
N LEU A 172 -13.13 -4.38 -0.15
CA LEU A 172 -14.32 -4.95 0.50
C LEU A 172 -14.68 -6.33 -0.06
N ALA A 173 -14.61 -6.51 -1.39
CA ALA A 173 -14.89 -7.79 -2.02
C ALA A 173 -13.81 -8.85 -1.71
N ALA A 174 -12.54 -8.45 -1.69
CA ALA A 174 -11.41 -9.34 -1.38
C ALA A 174 -11.43 -9.82 0.08
N GLU A 175 -11.71 -8.94 1.04
CA GLU A 175 -11.81 -9.28 2.47
C GLU A 175 -12.86 -10.36 2.76
N ASN A 176 -13.95 -10.42 1.98
CA ASN A 176 -14.96 -11.47 2.13
C ASN A 176 -14.46 -12.87 1.71
N ARG A 177 -13.29 -12.96 1.08
CA ARG A 177 -12.70 -14.20 0.57
C ARG A 177 -11.35 -14.53 1.22
N ASP A 178 -10.75 -13.60 1.97
CA ASP A 178 -9.49 -13.79 2.69
C ASP A 178 -9.70 -13.72 4.21
N ALA A 179 -9.39 -14.81 4.92
CA ALA A 179 -9.52 -14.88 6.37
C ALA A 179 -8.46 -14.07 7.14
N PHE A 180 -7.41 -13.59 6.46
CA PHE A 180 -6.30 -12.87 7.08
C PHE A 180 -6.37 -11.36 6.91
N SER A 181 -7.36 -10.82 6.18
CA SER A 181 -7.69 -9.40 6.07
C SER A 181 -9.11 -9.11 6.56
N GLY A 182 -9.47 -7.84 6.76
CA GLY A 182 -10.83 -7.42 7.12
C GLY A 182 -10.90 -6.32 8.17
N TRP A 183 -12.04 -6.28 8.87
CA TRP A 183 -12.29 -5.41 10.03
C TRP A 183 -12.33 -3.90 9.77
N GLY A 184 -12.45 -3.48 8.51
CA GLY A 184 -12.42 -2.07 8.14
C GLY A 184 -11.66 -1.88 6.85
N VAL A 185 -12.09 -0.91 6.05
CA VAL A 185 -11.33 -0.45 4.89
C VAL A 185 -11.02 1.02 5.07
N GLU A 186 -9.73 1.35 5.07
CA GLU A 186 -9.23 2.72 5.04
C GLU A 186 -8.68 3.03 3.65
N VAL A 187 -9.24 4.04 2.98
CA VAL A 187 -8.79 4.51 1.67
C VAL A 187 -8.11 5.86 1.83
N TYR A 188 -6.84 5.92 1.42
CA TYR A 188 -6.01 7.11 1.41
C TYR A 188 -5.95 7.65 -0.01
N LEU A 189 -6.72 8.70 -0.29
CA LEU A 189 -6.72 9.41 -1.56
C LEU A 189 -5.72 10.56 -1.49
N LEU A 190 -4.65 10.47 -2.27
CA LEU A 190 -3.71 11.56 -2.48
C LEU A 190 -4.07 12.28 -3.79
N THR A 191 -4.20 13.60 -3.70
CA THR A 191 -4.24 14.52 -4.84
C THR A 191 -3.05 15.47 -4.72
N ARG A 192 -2.85 16.38 -5.69
CA ARG A 192 -1.81 17.41 -5.60
C ARG A 192 -1.98 18.34 -4.39
N ASP A 193 -3.22 18.58 -3.99
CA ASP A 193 -3.54 19.59 -2.99
C ASP A 193 -3.67 19.01 -1.58
N ASN A 194 -4.20 17.78 -1.47
CA ASN A 194 -4.51 17.18 -0.19
C ASN A 194 -4.37 15.65 -0.16
N LEU A 195 -4.27 15.15 1.08
CA LEU A 195 -4.49 13.74 1.42
C LEU A 195 -5.83 13.66 2.14
N THR A 196 -6.76 12.86 1.61
CA THR A 196 -8.07 12.61 2.22
C THR A 196 -8.19 11.14 2.59
N ILE A 197 -8.70 10.86 3.79
CA ILE A 197 -8.86 9.50 4.31
C ILE A 197 -10.34 9.17 4.41
N TYR A 198 -10.77 8.10 3.75
CA TYR A 198 -12.12 7.57 3.78
C TYR A 198 -12.15 6.26 4.58
N ASN A 199 -13.08 6.16 5.51
CA ASN A 199 -13.29 4.95 6.30
C ASN A 199 -14.58 4.28 5.85
N MET A 200 -14.47 3.07 5.31
CA MET A 200 -15.61 2.23 4.97
C MET A 200 -15.74 1.14 6.05
N LYS A 201 -16.96 0.90 6.51
CA LYS A 201 -17.25 -0.15 7.51
C LYS A 201 -17.77 -1.41 6.78
N PRO A 202 -16.93 -2.44 6.57
CA PRO A 202 -17.37 -3.76 6.13
C PRO A 202 -18.08 -4.52 7.24
N ARG A 203 -18.44 -5.77 6.95
CA ARG A 203 -18.82 -6.75 7.97
C ARG A 203 -17.67 -6.99 8.97
N GLN A 204 -18.03 -7.46 10.16
CA GLN A 204 -17.15 -7.72 11.31
C GLN A 204 -17.16 -9.20 11.70
N ASP A 205 -17.26 -10.08 10.71
CA ASP A 205 -17.27 -11.54 10.86
C ASP A 205 -15.90 -12.19 10.62
#